data_AF-A0A7K8YVZ7-F1
#
_entry.id   AF-A0A7K8YVZ7-F1
#
_cell.length_a   1.000
_cell.length_b   1.000
_cell.length_c   1.000
_cell.angle_alpha   90.00
_cell.angle_beta   90.00
_cell.angle_gamma   90.00
#
_symmetry.space_group_name_H-M   'P 1'
#
loop_
_entity.id
_entity.type
_entity.pdbx_description
1 polymer ?
#
loop_
_entity_poly.entity_id
_entity_poly.type
_entity_poly.pdbx_seq_one_letter_code
_entity_poly.pdbx_strand_id
1 'polypeptide(L)'
;DYLDIYCPHYEGAVPAGRAETFTLFMVDLEGYRGCYETPGAFKRWECNRPRAPFGPVRFSEKIQRFTPFSLGFEFQPGETYYYISVPSPESAGRCLKLRVTV
;
A
#
# COMPACT_ATOMS: atom_id res chain seq x y z
N ASP A 1 -1.85 -1.38 17.77
CA ASP A 1 -0.63 -0.99 17.05
C ASP A 1 -0.93 -0.22 15.78
N TYR A 2 0.11 0.29 15.12
CA TYR A 2 0.02 1.06 13.89
C TYR A 2 1.00 0.51 12.85
N LEU A 3 0.56 0.48 11.59
CA LEU A 3 1.40 0.25 10.42
C LEU A 3 1.49 1.56 9.64
N ASP A 4 2.68 2.16 9.64
CA ASP A 4 2.99 3.36 8.87
C ASP A 4 3.75 2.95 7.59
N ILE A 5 3.16 3.24 6.43
CA ILE A 5 3.76 3.01 5.11
C ILE A 5 4.12 4.37 4.51
N TYR A 6 5.39 4.56 4.18
CA TYR A 6 5.88 5.75 3.51
C TYR A 6 6.02 5.51 2.01
N CYS A 7 5.41 6.38 1.22
CA CYS A 7 5.54 6.34 -0.24
C CYS A 7 6.97 6.72 -0.68
N PRO A 8 7.43 6.24 -1.84
CA PRO A 8 8.68 6.69 -2.44
C PRO A 8 8.72 8.21 -2.58
N HIS A 9 9.86 8.80 -2.21
CA HIS A 9 10.09 10.23 -2.28
C HIS A 9 11.45 10.50 -2.90
N TYR A 10 11.51 11.48 -3.78
CA TYR A 10 12.72 11.82 -4.51
C TYR A 10 12.95 13.32 -4.49
N GLU A 11 14.17 13.70 -4.14
CA GLU A 11 14.64 15.07 -4.22
C GLU A 11 15.17 15.37 -5.63
N GLY A 12 14.94 16.60 -6.10
CA GLY A 12 15.46 17.05 -7.38
C GLY A 12 14.78 16.45 -8.62
N ALA A 13 15.43 16.60 -9.78
CA ALA A 13 14.91 16.15 -11.06
C ALA A 13 15.12 14.64 -11.25
N VAL A 14 14.05 13.87 -11.15
CA VAL A 14 14.04 12.45 -11.55
C VAL A 14 13.61 12.34 -13.01
N PRO A 15 14.34 11.60 -13.87
CA PRO A 15 13.91 11.32 -15.23
C PRO A 15 12.48 10.76 -15.28
N ALA A 16 11.73 11.10 -16.33
CA ALA A 16 10.39 10.56 -16.53
C ALA A 16 10.40 9.02 -16.48
N GLY A 17 9.41 8.45 -15.78
CA GLY A 17 9.27 7.00 -15.59
C GLY A 17 10.23 6.35 -14.59
N ARG A 18 11.20 7.08 -14.02
CA ARG A 18 12.09 6.54 -12.96
C ARG A 18 11.58 6.74 -11.54
N ALA A 19 10.67 7.70 -11.33
CA ALA A 19 10.06 7.89 -10.02
C ALA A 19 9.01 6.79 -9.80
N GLU A 20 9.18 5.99 -8.75
CA GLU A 20 8.24 4.91 -8.45
C GLU A 20 6.92 5.49 -7.95
N THR A 21 5.85 5.09 -8.61
CA THR A 21 4.47 5.28 -8.18
C THR A 21 3.74 3.95 -8.19
N PHE A 22 2.83 3.77 -7.23
CA PHE A 22 2.04 2.54 -7.12
C PHE A 22 0.75 2.76 -6.34
N THR A 23 -0.19 1.85 -6.52
CA THR A 23 -1.38 1.72 -5.69
C THR A 23 -1.16 0.59 -4.69
N LEU A 24 -1.50 0.82 -3.42
CA LEU A 24 -1.43 -0.17 -2.36
C LEU A 24 -2.79 -0.86 -2.22
N PHE A 25 -2.81 -2.19 -2.33
CA PHE A 25 -3.98 -3.00 -2.12
C PHE A 25 -3.79 -3.93 -0.93
N MET A 26 -4.88 -4.13 -0.19
CA MET A 26 -5.02 -5.31 0.65
C MET A 26 -5.69 -6.41 -0.18
N VAL A 27 -5.12 -7.61 -0.14
CA VAL A 27 -5.53 -8.75 -0.96
C VAL A 27 -5.62 -10.00 -0.09
N ASP A 28 -6.22 -11.06 -0.63
CA ASP A 28 -6.13 -12.40 -0.05
C ASP A 28 -4.75 -13.04 -0.32
N LEU A 29 -4.57 -14.29 0.14
CA LEU A 29 -3.33 -15.04 -0.05
C LEU A 29 -3.04 -15.35 -1.52
N GLU A 30 -4.07 -15.51 -2.36
CA GLU A 30 -3.91 -15.77 -3.80
C GLU A 30 -3.33 -14.54 -4.49
N GLY A 31 -3.96 -13.37 -4.31
CA GLY A 31 -3.49 -12.09 -4.83
C GLY A 31 -2.09 -11.74 -4.31
N TYR A 32 -1.81 -12.03 -3.04
CA TYR A 32 -0.48 -11.87 -2.46
C TYR A 32 0.57 -12.74 -3.17
N ARG A 33 0.28 -14.01 -3.45
CA ARG A 33 1.21 -14.90 -4.16
C ARG A 33 1.39 -14.46 -5.61
N GLY A 34 0.30 -14.11 -6.28
CA GLY A 34 0.26 -13.79 -7.70
C GLY A 34 0.64 -12.36 -8.10
N CYS A 35 0.70 -11.41 -7.16
CA CYS A 35 0.86 -9.98 -7.47
C CYS A 35 -0.26 -9.39 -8.34
N TYR A 36 -1.52 -9.73 -8.06
CA TYR A 36 -2.67 -9.13 -8.75
C TYR A 36 -3.83 -8.88 -7.79
N GLU A 37 -4.73 -8.01 -8.21
CA GLU A 37 -5.98 -7.71 -7.51
C GLU A 37 -6.96 -8.88 -7.69
N THR A 38 -7.39 -9.49 -6.58
CA THR A 38 -8.45 -10.51 -6.60
C THR A 38 -9.84 -9.87 -6.47
N PRO A 39 -10.93 -10.58 -6.83
CA PRO A 39 -12.30 -10.12 -6.56
C PRO A 39 -12.56 -10.02 -5.05
N GLY A 40 -12.31 -8.85 -4.47
CA GLY A 40 -12.30 -8.63 -3.01
C GLY A 40 -11.11 -7.83 -2.52
N ALA A 41 -10.11 -7.61 -3.38
CA ALA A 41 -9.02 -6.68 -3.13
C ALA A 41 -9.57 -5.28 -2.83
N PHE A 42 -9.00 -4.64 -1.81
CA PHE A 42 -9.40 -3.31 -1.39
C PHE A 42 -8.23 -2.35 -1.57
N LYS A 43 -8.45 -1.26 -2.31
CA LYS A 43 -7.48 -0.18 -2.46
C LYS A 43 -7.30 0.55 -1.13
N ARG A 44 -6.13 0.41 -0.50
CA ARG A 44 -5.82 1.08 0.78
C ARG A 44 -5.24 2.47 0.58
N TRP A 45 -4.39 2.65 -0.42
CA TRP A 45 -3.71 3.92 -0.63
C TRP A 45 -3.16 4.09 -2.05
N GLU A 46 -2.82 5.32 -2.43
CA GLU A 46 -2.12 5.64 -3.68
C GLU A 46 -0.84 6.43 -3.39
N CYS A 47 0.30 5.85 -3.76
CA CYS A 47 1.59 6.52 -3.76
C CYS A 47 1.85 7.16 -5.13
N ASN A 48 1.21 8.32 -5.36
CA ASN A 48 1.25 9.06 -6.62
C ASN A 48 1.92 10.45 -6.52
N ARG A 49 2.51 10.79 -5.37
CA ARG A 49 3.20 12.07 -5.12
C ARG A 49 4.69 11.89 -4.79
N PRO A 50 5.52 11.48 -5.77
CA PRO A 50 6.95 11.23 -5.54
C PRO A 50 7.75 12.48 -5.16
N ARG A 51 7.18 13.68 -5.33
CA ARG A 51 7.80 14.98 -5.00
C ARG A 51 6.93 15.80 -4.03
N ALA A 52 6.25 15.13 -3.10
CA ALA A 52 5.44 15.81 -2.09
C ALA A 52 6.29 16.85 -1.31
N PRO A 53 5.75 18.05 -1.01
CA PRO A 53 6.54 19.19 -0.52
C PRO A 53 7.11 19.01 0.88
N PHE A 54 6.57 18.08 1.67
CA PHE A 54 6.95 17.86 3.08
C PHE A 54 7.56 16.47 3.30
N GLY A 55 8.32 15.99 2.30
CA GLY A 55 8.93 14.67 2.33
C GLY A 55 7.97 13.54 1.93
N PRO A 56 8.28 12.28 2.30
CA PRO A 56 7.48 11.12 1.93
C PRO A 56 6.05 11.19 2.48
N VAL A 57 5.07 10.92 1.62
CA VAL A 57 3.66 10.80 2.05
C VAL A 57 3.53 9.55 2.93
N ARG A 58 2.93 9.72 4.11
CA ARG A 58 2.67 8.63 5.06
C ARG A 58 1.21 8.19 5.01
N PHE A 59 0.98 6.91 4.78
CA PHE A 59 -0.27 6.21 5.05
C PHE A 59 -0.16 5.51 6.40
N SER A 60 -1.17 5.68 7.26
CA SER A 60 -1.20 5.06 8.58
C SER A 60 -2.43 4.16 8.70
N GLU A 61 -2.19 2.88 8.93
CA GLU A 61 -3.22 1.89 9.23
C GLU A 61 -3.20 1.59 10.74
N LYS A 62 -4.35 1.76 11.38
CA LYS A 62 -4.49 1.40 12.80
C LYS A 62 -4.94 -0.05 12.91
N ILE A 63 -4.15 -0.86 13.59
CA ILE A 63 -4.51 -2.26 13.87
C ILE A 63 -5.49 -2.28 15.04
N GLN A 64 -6.78 -2.37 14.72
CA GLN A 64 -7.88 -2.33 15.68
C GLN A 64 -8.99 -3.32 15.30
N ARG A 65 -9.67 -3.86 16.31
CA ARG A 65 -10.77 -4.82 16.13
C ARG A 65 -12.08 -4.19 15.66
N PHE A 66 -12.26 -2.90 15.94
CA PHE A 66 -13.48 -2.17 15.61
C PHE A 66 -13.14 -0.83 14.99
N THR A 67 -13.80 -0.48 13.90
CA THR A 67 -13.67 0.82 13.25
C THR A 67 -15.04 1.50 13.17
N PRO A 68 -15.17 2.77 13.64
CA PRO A 68 -16.40 3.53 13.45
C PRO A 68 -16.56 4.04 12.01
N PHE A 69 -15.54 3.88 11.16
CA PHE A 69 -15.55 4.33 9.77
C PHE A 69 -16.02 3.21 8.85
N SER A 70 -17.03 3.47 8.01
CA SER A 70 -17.67 2.48 7.14
C SER A 70 -16.75 1.88 6.07
N LEU A 71 -15.71 2.61 5.65
CA LEU A 71 -14.67 2.10 4.73
C LEU A 71 -13.39 1.68 5.47
N GLY A 72 -13.44 1.65 6.80
CA GLY A 72 -12.36 1.15 7.64
C GLY A 72 -12.18 -0.35 7.50
N PHE A 73 -11.06 -0.87 8.00
CA PHE A 73 -10.79 -2.29 8.04
C PHE A 73 -10.57 -2.74 9.48
N GLU A 74 -11.09 -3.92 9.83
CA GLU A 74 -11.03 -4.48 11.17
C GLU A 74 -10.08 -5.67 11.20
N PHE A 75 -9.16 -5.66 12.17
CA PHE A 75 -8.14 -6.68 12.35
C PHE A 75 -8.51 -7.62 13.50
N GLN A 76 -8.36 -8.93 13.27
CA GLN A 76 -8.64 -9.98 14.24
C GLN A 76 -7.32 -10.59 14.73
N PRO A 77 -7.16 -10.86 16.04
CA PRO A 77 -5.99 -11.53 16.56
C PRO A 77 -5.86 -12.96 16.02
N GLY A 78 -4.63 -13.39 15.74
CA GLY A 78 -4.31 -14.68 15.15
C GLY A 78 -4.39 -14.71 13.63
N GLU A 79 -4.95 -13.68 13.00
CA GLU A 79 -5.11 -13.60 11.55
C GLU A 79 -3.91 -12.97 10.85
N THR A 80 -3.77 -13.29 9.56
CA THR A 80 -2.72 -12.75 8.70
C THR A 80 -3.31 -12.00 7.51
N TYR A 81 -2.86 -10.77 7.34
CA TYR A 81 -3.30 -9.82 6.34
C TYR A 81 -2.19 -9.55 5.32
N TYR A 82 -2.58 -9.41 4.06
CA TYR A 82 -1.65 -9.32 2.95
C TYR A 82 -1.84 -8.02 2.18
N TYR A 83 -0.72 -7.36 1.90
CA TYR A 83 -0.68 -6.16 1.09
C TYR A 83 0.22 -6.39 -0.13
N ILE A 84 -0.16 -5.81 -1.26
CA ILE A 84 0.66 -5.72 -2.46
C ILE A 84 0.69 -4.29 -2.97
N SER A 85 1.79 -3.89 -3.61
CA SER A 85 1.83 -2.71 -4.45
C SER A 85 1.63 -3.11 -5.91
N VAL A 86 0.80 -2.35 -6.63
CA VAL A 86 0.65 -2.45 -8.08
C VAL A 86 1.24 -1.18 -8.71
N PRO A 87 2.37 -1.28 -9.42
CA PRO A 87 3.00 -0.13 -10.06
C PRO A 87 2.06 0.57 -11.03
N SER A 88 2.13 1.90 -11.11
CA SER A 88 1.44 2.63 -12.18
C SER A 88 2.04 2.28 -13.55
N PRO A 89 1.30 2.43 -14.67
CA PRO A 89 1.76 2.01 -16.00
C PRO A 89 3.12 2.59 -16.44
N GLU A 90 3.42 3.82 -16.03
CA GLU A 90 4.68 4.52 -16.36
C GLU A 90 5.76 4.36 -15.27
N SER A 91 5.46 3.65 -14.19
CA SER A 91 6.37 3.45 -13.06
C SER A 91 7.38 2.35 -13.36
N ALA A 92 8.66 2.60 -13.08
CA ALA A 92 9.69 1.57 -13.09
C ALA A 92 9.56 0.54 -11.94
N GLY A 93 8.58 0.72 -11.05
CA GLY A 93 8.36 -0.15 -9.91
C GLY A 93 7.96 -1.57 -10.30
N ARG A 94 8.15 -2.49 -9.35
CA ARG A 94 7.60 -3.85 -9.40
C ARG A 94 6.65 -4.07 -8.25
N CYS A 95 5.86 -5.14 -8.31
CA CYS A 95 5.03 -5.53 -7.17
C CYS A 95 5.89 -5.82 -5.94
N LEU A 96 5.67 -5.03 -4.88
CA LEU A 96 6.19 -5.25 -3.54
C LEU A 96 5.09 -5.86 -2.68
N LYS A 97 5.49 -6.59 -1.64
CA LYS A 97 4.57 -7.40 -0.84
C LYS A 97 4.85 -7.21 0.64
N LEU A 98 3.80 -7.13 1.45
CA LEU A 98 3.89 -7.09 2.90
C LEU A 98 2.89 -8.06 3.52
N ARG A 99 3.35 -8.85 4.49
CA ARG A 99 2.53 -9.76 5.30
C ARG A 99 2.51 -9.25 6.73
N VAL A 100 1.32 -9.09 7.30
CA VAL A 100 1.11 -8.62 8.67
C VAL A 100 0.33 -9.69 9.44
N THR A 101 0.90 -10.21 10.51
CA THR A 101 0.21 -11.15 11.41
C THR A 101 -0.11 -10.40 12.70
N VAL A 102 -1.37 -10.45 13.14
CA VAL A 102 -1.91 -9.72 14.30
C VAL A 102 -2.06 -10.64 15.50
#